data_AF-A0A6L9QLK0-F1
#
_entry.id   AF-A0A6L9QLK0-F1
#
_cell.length_a   1.000
_cell.length_b   1.000
_cell.length_c   1.000
_cell.angle_alpha   90.00
_cell.angle_beta   90.00
_cell.angle_gamma   90.00
#
_symmetry.space_group_name_H-M   'P 1'
#
loop_
_entity.id
_entity.type
_entity.pdbx_description
1 polymer ?
#
loop_
_entity_poly.entity_id
_entity_poly.type
_entity_poly.pdbx_seq_one_letter_code
_entity_poly.pdbx_strand_id
1 'polypeptide(L)'
;MTSFPKWSEVHADMVAAAGGEETVAEAHKRHQSYIDGHRLAERRKALGMSQTDVADTMGVTKSRVSQIEHGEVSTIDAIARYVQALGGEIQISAVFGDDQYILRGTHAARPGRPPTPAPALRRCEVGLTTRPGSRAPQRSTRMREDEGDEPRGGQTVSEQGAA
;
A
#
# COMPACT_ATOMS: atom_id res chain seq x y z
N MET A 1 28.12 -23.61 35.71
CA MET A 1 28.42 -22.77 34.54
C MET A 1 27.30 -22.99 33.53
N THR A 2 26.46 -21.99 33.27
CA THR A 2 25.40 -22.09 32.25
C THR A 2 26.03 -21.91 30.88
N SER A 3 26.13 -22.99 30.11
CA SER A 3 26.51 -22.92 28.70
C SER A 3 25.28 -22.50 27.91
N PHE A 4 25.36 -21.34 27.25
CA PHE A 4 24.32 -20.93 26.32
C PHE A 4 24.56 -21.61 24.97
N PRO A 5 23.51 -22.11 24.30
CA PRO A 5 23.67 -22.71 22.99
C PRO A 5 24.22 -21.67 22.02
N LYS A 6 25.09 -22.13 21.11
CA LYS A 6 25.69 -21.23 20.12
C LYS A 6 24.60 -20.79 19.15
N TRP A 7 24.54 -19.48 18.87
CA TRP A 7 23.52 -18.91 17.98
C TRP A 7 23.43 -19.63 16.63
N SER A 8 24.56 -20.11 16.08
CA SER A 8 24.57 -20.86 14.81
C SER A 8 23.81 -22.19 14.89
N GLU A 9 23.84 -22.87 16.04
CA GLU A 9 23.13 -24.14 16.25
C GLU A 9 21.64 -23.89 16.40
N VAL A 10 21.27 -22.89 17.23
CA VAL A 10 19.87 -22.46 17.38
C VAL A 10 19.30 -21.97 16.05
N HIS A 11 20.06 -21.20 15.28
CA HIS A 11 19.64 -20.68 13.98
C HIS A 11 19.39 -21.81 12.98
N ALA A 12 20.28 -22.80 12.90
CA ALA A 12 20.10 -23.95 12.02
C ALA A 12 18.81 -24.72 12.35
N ASP A 13 18.55 -24.97 13.63
CA ASP A 13 17.33 -25.64 14.08
C ASP A 13 16.08 -24.82 13.78
N MET A 14 16.13 -23.49 13.98
CA MET A 14 15.01 -22.59 13.68
C MET A 14 14.73 -22.50 12.18
N VAL A 15 15.76 -22.44 11.33
CA VAL A 15 15.62 -22.44 9.87
C VAL A 15 15.00 -23.76 9.40
N ALA A 16 15.47 -24.89 9.93
CA ALA A 16 14.91 -26.19 9.61
C ALA A 16 13.42 -26.28 10.01
N ALA A 17 13.07 -25.79 11.20
CA ALA A 17 11.68 -25.73 11.67
C ALA A 17 10.79 -24.79 10.84
N ALA A 18 11.35 -23.72 10.28
CA ALA A 18 10.65 -22.74 9.45
C ALA A 18 10.45 -23.18 8.00
N GLY A 19 10.92 -24.37 7.60
CA GLY A 19 10.80 -24.86 6.23
C GLY A 19 11.96 -24.46 5.31
N GLY A 20 13.16 -24.21 5.89
CA GLY A 20 14.40 -24.01 5.15
C GLY A 20 14.79 -22.53 4.94
N GLU A 21 16.02 -22.35 4.45
CA GLU A 21 16.67 -21.04 4.30
C GLU A 21 15.89 -20.10 3.39
N GLU A 22 15.31 -20.62 2.30
CA GLU A 22 14.51 -19.83 1.35
C GLU A 22 13.26 -19.23 2.00
N THR A 23 12.56 -20.01 2.83
CA THR A 23 11.36 -19.55 3.54
C THR A 23 11.71 -18.44 4.54
N VAL A 24 12.83 -18.59 5.25
CA VAL A 24 13.32 -17.57 6.17
C VAL A 24 13.77 -16.31 5.43
N ALA A 25 14.44 -16.45 4.28
CA ALA A 25 14.87 -15.32 3.46
C ALA A 25 13.68 -14.53 2.90
N GLU A 26 12.65 -15.20 2.37
CA GLU A 26 11.44 -14.53 1.88
C GLU A 26 10.63 -13.89 3.03
N ALA A 27 10.53 -14.54 4.19
CA ALA A 27 9.91 -13.95 5.37
C ALA A 27 10.66 -12.70 5.83
N HIS A 28 12.00 -12.74 5.85
CA HIS A 28 12.84 -11.60 6.19
C HIS A 28 12.66 -10.45 5.20
N LYS A 29 12.69 -10.73 3.89
CA LYS A 29 12.46 -9.74 2.83
C LYS A 29 11.07 -9.08 2.92
N ARG A 30 10.03 -9.85 3.20
CA ARG A 30 8.67 -9.34 3.43
C ARG A 30 8.63 -8.45 4.67
N HIS A 31 9.25 -8.88 5.77
CA HIS A 31 9.32 -8.10 7.00
C HIS A 31 10.07 -6.79 6.81
N GLN A 32 11.19 -6.82 6.10
CA GLN A 32 11.98 -5.63 5.79
C GLN A 32 11.17 -4.64 4.94
N SER A 33 10.48 -5.12 3.90
CA SER A 33 9.61 -4.28 3.06
C SER A 33 8.49 -3.63 3.87
N TYR A 34 7.90 -4.35 4.83
CA TYR A 34 6.90 -3.81 5.75
C TYR A 34 7.47 -2.73 6.66
N ILE A 35 8.65 -2.95 7.27
CA ILE A 35 9.32 -1.95 8.12
C ILE A 35 9.59 -0.67 7.33
N ASP A 36 10.12 -0.80 6.12
CA ASP A 36 10.49 0.34 5.29
C ASP A 36 9.24 1.15 4.88
N GLY A 37 8.18 0.47 4.42
CA GLY A 37 6.90 1.10 4.12
C GLY A 37 6.29 1.81 5.33
N HIS A 38 6.30 1.17 6.49
CA HIS A 38 5.79 1.74 7.73
C HIS A 38 6.58 2.99 8.15
N ARG A 39 7.91 2.97 8.06
CA ARG A 39 8.76 4.13 8.39
C ARG A 39 8.50 5.32 7.45
N LEU A 40 8.28 5.06 6.16
CA LEU A 40 7.90 6.10 5.21
C LEU A 40 6.55 6.73 5.57
N ALA A 41 5.56 5.91 5.94
CA ALA A 41 4.25 6.38 6.40
C ALA A 41 4.35 7.25 7.65
N GLU A 42 5.18 6.86 8.63
CA GLU A 42 5.43 7.66 9.83
C GLU A 42 6.10 8.99 9.49
N ARG A 43 7.08 8.99 8.57
CA ARG A 43 7.72 10.23 8.12
C ARG A 43 6.74 11.17 7.43
N ARG A 44 5.85 10.64 6.58
CA ARG A 44 4.76 11.41 5.95
C ARG A 44 3.84 12.05 7.00
N LYS A 45 3.41 11.27 8.00
CA LYS A 45 2.55 11.76 9.09
C LYS A 45 3.23 12.87 9.89
N ALA A 46 4.53 12.74 10.18
CA ALA A 46 5.31 13.76 10.87
C ALA A 46 5.38 15.09 10.09
N LEU A 47 5.26 15.04 8.76
CA LEU A 47 5.18 16.23 7.89
C LEU A 47 3.74 16.75 7.71
N GLY A 48 2.74 16.11 8.34
CA GLY A 48 1.33 16.51 8.25
C GLY A 48 0.66 16.24 6.90
N MET A 49 1.29 15.46 6.02
CA MET A 49 0.79 15.17 4.68
C MET A 49 -0.17 13.98 4.69
N SER A 50 -1.26 14.04 3.91
CA SER A 50 -2.13 12.90 3.65
C SER A 50 -1.55 11.98 2.57
N GLN A 51 -2.07 10.76 2.45
CA GLN A 51 -1.71 9.86 1.35
C GLN A 51 -2.08 10.46 -0.02
N THR A 52 -3.14 11.27 -0.08
CA THR A 52 -3.57 11.95 -1.31
C THR A 52 -2.56 13.01 -1.72
N ASP A 53 -2.03 13.80 -0.79
CA ASP A 53 -1.04 14.84 -1.10
C ASP A 53 0.25 14.26 -1.70
N VAL A 54 0.69 13.11 -1.17
CA VAL A 54 1.85 12.38 -1.71
C VAL A 54 1.51 11.75 -3.07
N ALA A 55 0.31 11.18 -3.22
CA ALA A 55 -0.16 10.61 -4.48
C ALA A 55 -0.18 11.67 -5.60
N ASP A 56 -0.69 12.86 -5.31
CA ASP A 56 -0.76 13.99 -6.24
C ASP A 56 0.64 14.47 -6.63
N THR A 57 1.56 14.55 -5.66
CA THR A 57 2.95 14.94 -5.91
C THR A 57 3.71 13.91 -6.76
N MET A 58 3.44 12.63 -6.55
CA MET A 58 4.05 11.52 -7.30
C MET A 58 3.37 11.26 -8.65
N GLY A 59 2.17 11.81 -8.90
CA GLY A 59 1.34 11.50 -10.07
C GLY A 59 0.85 10.04 -10.10
N VAL A 60 0.61 9.43 -8.93
CA VAL A 60 0.14 8.05 -8.81
C VAL A 60 -1.20 7.99 -8.07
N THR A 61 -1.84 6.82 -8.06
CA THR A 61 -3.10 6.66 -7.30
C THR A 61 -2.83 6.59 -5.80
N LYS A 62 -3.79 7.03 -4.98
CA LYS A 62 -3.76 6.83 -3.51
C LYS A 62 -3.56 5.35 -3.14
N SER A 63 -4.18 4.44 -3.88
CA SER A 63 -4.00 3.00 -3.69
C SER A 63 -2.54 2.58 -3.82
N ARG A 64 -1.81 3.12 -4.82
CA ARG A 64 -0.39 2.85 -5.00
C ARG A 64 0.45 3.33 -3.81
N VAL A 65 0.14 4.51 -3.26
CA VAL A 65 0.79 5.05 -2.06
C VAL A 65 0.54 4.13 -0.86
N SER A 66 -0.70 3.64 -0.69
CA SER A 66 -1.04 2.67 0.34
C SER A 66 -0.21 1.39 0.21
N GLN A 67 -0.10 0.81 -0.99
CA GLN A 67 0.68 -0.41 -1.22
C GLN A 67 2.17 -0.23 -0.85
N ILE A 68 2.75 0.93 -1.16
CA ILE A 68 4.12 1.27 -0.77
C ILE A 68 4.24 1.34 0.76
N GLU A 69 3.29 2.00 1.44
CA GLU A 69 3.28 2.13 2.91
C GLU A 69 3.09 0.78 3.64
N HIS A 70 2.45 -0.20 3.00
CA HIS A 70 2.30 -1.55 3.55
C HIS A 70 3.43 -2.52 3.14
N GLY A 71 4.41 -2.06 2.36
CA GLY A 71 5.52 -2.90 1.89
C GLY A 71 5.16 -3.90 0.78
N GLU A 72 4.00 -3.72 0.12
CA GLU A 72 3.57 -4.55 -1.00
C GLU A 72 4.27 -4.16 -2.31
N VAL A 73 4.81 -2.94 -2.37
CA VAL A 73 5.57 -2.40 -3.50
C VAL A 73 6.89 -1.83 -2.97
N SER A 74 7.99 -2.54 -3.21
CA SER A 74 9.32 -2.20 -2.65
C SER A 74 10.39 -1.95 -3.72
N THR A 75 10.00 -1.67 -4.97
CA THR A 75 10.98 -1.29 -6.01
C THR A 75 11.70 0.00 -5.63
N ILE A 76 13.02 0.04 -5.83
CA ILE A 76 13.88 1.18 -5.50
C ILE A 76 13.34 2.49 -6.12
N ASP A 77 12.88 2.46 -7.37
CA ASP A 77 12.29 3.62 -8.05
C ASP A 77 11.04 4.17 -7.33
N ALA A 78 10.16 3.28 -6.86
CA ALA A 78 8.93 3.69 -6.18
C ALA A 78 9.26 4.35 -4.83
N ILE A 79 10.21 3.80 -4.09
CA ILE A 79 10.71 4.36 -2.83
C ILE A 79 11.41 5.69 -3.09
N ALA A 80 12.25 5.78 -4.12
CA ALA A 80 12.94 7.01 -4.50
C ALA A 80 11.97 8.15 -4.80
N ARG A 81 10.94 7.90 -5.63
CA ARG A 81 9.91 8.88 -5.94
C ARG A 81 9.07 9.28 -4.73
N TYR A 82 8.77 8.32 -3.85
CA TYR A 82 8.05 8.61 -2.59
C TYR A 82 8.89 9.53 -1.69
N VAL A 83 10.18 9.21 -1.49
CA VAL A 83 11.10 10.02 -0.69
C VAL A 83 11.25 11.43 -1.28
N GLN A 84 11.34 11.56 -2.61
CA GLN A 84 11.37 12.84 -3.30
C GLN A 84 10.08 13.65 -3.12
N ALA A 85 8.91 13.00 -3.14
CA ALA A 85 7.63 13.65 -2.89
C ALA A 85 7.51 14.19 -1.46
N LEU A 86 8.21 13.57 -0.49
CA LEU A 86 8.38 14.11 0.86
C LEU A 86 9.46 15.19 0.96
N GLY A 87 10.17 15.51 -0.13
CA GLY A 87 11.26 16.48 -0.17
C GLY A 87 12.61 15.94 0.32
N GLY A 88 12.78 14.62 0.41
CA GLY A 88 14.03 13.96 0.76
C GLY A 88 14.83 13.50 -0.46
N GLU A 89 16.02 12.98 -0.20
CA GLU A 89 16.89 12.35 -1.19
C GLU A 89 17.16 10.91 -0.76
N ILE A 90 17.13 9.98 -1.72
CA ILE A 90 17.50 8.58 -1.48
C ILE A 90 18.99 8.40 -1.71
N GLN A 91 19.65 7.69 -0.80
CA GLN A 91 21.06 7.32 -0.93
C GLN A 91 21.16 5.79 -0.98
N ILE A 92 21.76 5.26 -2.04
CA ILE A 92 21.98 3.82 -2.20
C ILE A 92 23.45 3.55 -1.89
N SER A 93 23.74 2.61 -0.99
CA SER A 93 25.10 2.17 -0.69
C SER A 93 25.29 0.71 -1.09
N ALA A 94 26.35 0.40 -1.83
CA ALA A 94 26.85 -0.94 -2.02
C ALA A 94 27.92 -1.23 -0.96
N VAL A 95 27.88 -2.43 -0.38
CA VAL A 95 28.83 -2.90 0.63
C VAL A 95 29.61 -4.08 0.03
N PHE A 96 30.93 -3.98 0.01
CA PHE A 96 31.86 -4.97 -0.49
C PHE A 96 32.85 -5.34 0.61
N GLY A 97 32.54 -6.35 1.42
CA GLY A 97 33.35 -6.66 2.59
C GLY A 97 33.37 -5.48 3.56
N ASP A 98 34.55 -4.89 3.74
CA ASP A 98 34.75 -3.70 4.59
C ASP A 98 34.58 -2.36 3.83
N ASP A 99 34.49 -2.40 2.49
CA ASP A 99 34.35 -1.20 1.67
C ASP A 99 32.88 -0.83 1.45
N GLN A 100 32.51 0.41 1.76
CA GLN A 100 31.18 0.95 1.47
C GLN A 100 31.27 2.02 0.38
N TYR A 101 30.60 1.77 -0.75
CA TYR A 101 30.50 2.74 -1.84
C TYR A 101 29.10 3.33 -1.90
N ILE A 102 29.00 4.64 -1.78
CA ILE A 102 27.73 5.36 -1.93
C ILE A 102 27.50 5.65 -3.40
N LEU A 103 26.50 5.00 -3.99
CA LEU A 103 26.02 5.31 -5.32
C LEU A 103 25.22 6.61 -5.24
N ARG A 104 25.85 7.72 -5.64
CA ARG A 104 25.12 8.94 -5.96
C ARG A 104 24.39 8.73 -7.30
N GLY A 105 23.23 8.10 -7.22
CA GLY A 105 22.28 8.02 -8.32
C GLY A 105 21.89 9.44 -8.75
N THR A 106 21.92 9.68 -10.05
CA THR A 106 21.60 10.95 -10.72
C THR A 106 20.36 11.60 -10.10
N HIS A 107 20.51 12.86 -9.72
CA HIS A 107 19.43 13.79 -9.38
C HIS A 107 18.26 13.61 -10.37
N ALA A 108 17.23 12.85 -10.00
CA ALA A 108 15.94 12.99 -10.65
C ALA A 108 15.55 14.45 -10.38
N ALA A 109 15.56 15.25 -11.43
CA ALA A 109 15.28 16.68 -11.39
C ALA A 109 14.24 16.99 -10.32
N ARG A 110 14.55 17.86 -9.34
CA ARG A 110 13.58 18.37 -8.35
C ARG A 110 12.26 18.58 -9.09
N PRO A 111 11.21 17.77 -8.85
CA PRO A 111 9.92 18.10 -9.42
C PRO A 111 9.53 19.43 -8.79
N GLY A 112 9.29 20.43 -9.64
CA GLY A 112 8.84 21.73 -9.20
C GLY A 112 7.66 21.58 -8.24
N ARG A 113 7.63 22.45 -7.23
CA ARG A 113 6.58 22.56 -6.20
C ARG A 113 5.24 21.99 -6.70
N PRO A 114 4.67 20.95 -6.06
CA PRO A 114 3.39 20.42 -6.50
C PRO A 114 2.33 21.54 -6.47
N PRO A 115 1.39 21.56 -7.42
CA PRO A 115 0.29 22.51 -7.36
C PRO A 115 -0.42 22.29 -6.02
N THR A 116 -0.47 23.33 -5.18
CA THR A 116 -1.30 23.30 -3.97
C THR A 116 -2.71 22.90 -4.39
N PRO A 117 -3.28 21.81 -3.84
CA PRO A 117 -4.63 21.41 -4.19
C PRO A 117 -5.56 22.58 -3.87
N ALA A 118 -6.37 22.97 -4.85
CA ALA A 118 -7.37 24.02 -4.65
C ALA A 118 -8.27 23.60 -3.48
N PRO A 119 -8.56 24.50 -2.51
CA PRO A 119 -9.41 24.15 -1.39
C PRO A 119 -10.75 23.65 -1.94
N ALA A 120 -11.14 22.43 -1.53
CA ALA A 120 -12.42 21.86 -1.85
C ALA A 120 -13.51 22.86 -1.43
N LEU A 121 -14.11 23.54 -2.40
CA LEU A 121 -15.20 24.46 -2.14
C LEU A 121 -16.29 23.67 -1.43
N ARG A 122 -16.57 24.04 -0.18
CA ARG A 122 -17.73 23.56 0.57
C ARG A 122 -18.96 23.77 -0.31
N ARG A 123 -19.64 22.69 -0.68
CA ARG A 123 -20.97 22.75 -1.27
C ARG A 123 -21.90 23.30 -0.18
N CYS A 124 -22.37 24.53 -0.36
CA CYS A 124 -23.50 25.07 0.41
C CYS A 124 -24.75 24.30 -0.01
N GLU A 125 -25.25 23.42 0.87
CA GLU A 125 -26.57 22.82 0.75
C GLU A 125 -27.59 23.90 1.14
N VAL A 126 -28.09 24.64 0.15
CA VAL A 126 -29.23 25.53 0.37
C VAL A 126 -30.48 24.64 0.39
N GLY A 127 -31.05 24.49 1.59
CA GLY A 127 -32.33 23.84 1.78
C GLY A 127 -33.44 24.56 0.99
N LEU A 128 -34.14 23.80 0.15
CA LEU A 128 -35.43 24.21 -0.39
C LEU A 128 -36.53 23.47 0.38
N THR A 129 -37.30 24.28 1.08
CA THR A 129 -38.43 23.89 1.92
C THR A 129 -39.64 23.52 1.03
N THR A 130 -40.54 22.71 1.58
CA THR A 130 -41.58 21.94 0.86
C THR A 130 -42.92 22.69 0.70
N ARG A 131 -43.71 22.26 -0.32
CA ARG A 131 -45.21 22.07 -0.40
C ARG A 131 -46.04 23.04 -1.28
N PRO A 132 -47.29 22.67 -1.71
CA PRO A 132 -47.77 21.38 -2.27
C PRO A 132 -48.75 21.53 -3.48
N GLY A 133 -48.96 20.44 -4.23
CA GLY A 133 -50.28 20.08 -4.79
C GLY A 133 -50.56 20.33 -6.28
N SER A 134 -50.58 19.27 -7.09
CA SER A 134 -51.78 18.90 -7.88
C SER A 134 -51.63 17.51 -8.52
N ARG A 135 -52.53 16.63 -8.08
CA ARG A 135 -53.08 15.38 -8.65
C ARG A 135 -52.71 14.99 -10.09
N ALA A 136 -52.39 13.70 -10.25
CA ALA A 136 -52.26 12.92 -11.48
C ALA A 136 -53.57 12.80 -12.30
N PRO A 137 -53.49 12.24 -13.52
CA PRO A 137 -54.00 10.88 -13.70
C PRO A 137 -53.05 9.94 -14.47
N GLN A 138 -53.40 8.66 -14.41
CA GLN A 138 -52.58 7.49 -14.70
C GLN A 138 -52.61 7.08 -16.18
N ARG A 139 -51.66 6.24 -16.63
CA ARG A 139 -51.85 4.80 -16.96
C ARG A 139 -50.68 4.24 -17.82
N SER A 140 -50.18 3.05 -17.42
CA SER A 140 -49.71 1.89 -18.21
C SER A 140 -48.77 2.11 -19.42
N THR A 141 -47.68 1.38 -19.67
CA THR A 141 -47.17 0.06 -19.26
C THR A 141 -45.88 -0.18 -20.06
N ARG A 142 -45.02 -1.10 -19.56
CA ARG A 142 -44.07 -2.00 -20.26
C ARG A 142 -42.64 -1.85 -19.70
N MET A 143 -42.28 -2.65 -18.69
CA MET A 143 -41.63 -3.98 -18.81
C MET A 143 -40.34 -3.94 -19.63
N ARG A 144 -39.18 -3.88 -18.95
CA ARG A 144 -38.06 -4.81 -19.14
C ARG A 144 -37.25 -4.90 -17.84
N GLU A 145 -37.13 -6.14 -17.38
CA GLU A 145 -36.33 -6.63 -16.27
C GLU A 145 -34.89 -6.90 -16.78
N ASP A 146 -34.03 -7.37 -15.87
CA ASP A 146 -32.58 -7.66 -15.94
C ASP A 146 -31.69 -6.51 -15.44
N GLU A 147 -30.79 -6.66 -14.47
CA GLU A 147 -30.23 -7.87 -13.85
C GLU A 147 -29.59 -7.45 -12.52
N GLY A 148 -29.94 -8.13 -11.43
CA GLY A 148 -29.23 -8.04 -10.16
C GLY A 148 -28.32 -9.26 -10.04
N ASP A 149 -27.05 -9.06 -9.70
CA ASP A 149 -26.18 -10.16 -9.31
C ASP A 149 -25.66 -9.91 -7.89
N GLU A 150 -26.23 -10.67 -6.96
CA GLU A 150 -25.79 -10.84 -5.58
C GLU A 150 -24.71 -11.95 -5.50
N PRO A 151 -23.96 -12.05 -4.40
CA PRO A 151 -22.70 -12.79 -4.35
C PRO A 151 -22.91 -14.30 -4.16
N ARG A 152 -22.07 -15.12 -4.80
CA ARG A 152 -22.01 -16.56 -4.52
C ARG A 152 -21.14 -16.87 -3.31
N GLY A 153 -21.79 -17.32 -2.24
CA GLY A 153 -21.19 -18.17 -1.20
C GLY A 153 -20.86 -19.58 -1.72
N GLY A 154 -19.98 -20.27 -1.01
CA GLY A 154 -19.38 -21.54 -1.43
C GLY A 154 -20.28 -22.78 -1.32
N GLN A 155 -19.70 -23.90 -1.75
CA GLN A 155 -20.09 -25.25 -1.34
C GLN A 155 -18.86 -26.13 -1.13
N THR A 156 -18.83 -26.72 0.06
CA THR A 156 -18.20 -27.97 0.46
C THR A 156 -18.90 -29.17 -0.20
N VAL A 157 -18.15 -30.21 -0.61
CA VAL A 157 -18.35 -31.66 -0.34
C VAL A 157 -17.24 -32.44 -1.06
N SER A 158 -16.37 -33.15 -0.34
CA SER A 158 -16.46 -34.60 -0.04
C SER A 158 -16.15 -35.47 -1.27
N GLU A 159 -15.01 -36.15 -1.33
CA GLU A 159 -14.75 -37.47 -0.69
C GLU A 159 -14.95 -38.63 -1.70
N GLN A 160 -13.90 -39.46 -1.82
CA GLN A 160 -13.79 -40.84 -2.36
C GLN A 160 -12.46 -40.94 -3.16
N GLY A 161 -11.48 -41.77 -2.85
CA GLY A 161 -11.46 -43.05 -2.14
C GLY A 161 -11.07 -44.18 -3.11
N ALA A 162 -10.20 -45.10 -2.65
CA ALA A 162 -9.68 -46.33 -3.29
C ALA A 162 -8.45 -46.14 -4.20
N ALA A 163 -7.37 -46.93 -4.10
CA ALA A 163 -7.14 -48.23 -3.47
C ALA A 163 -5.68 -48.38 -3.01
#